data_AF-A0A349LGT7-F1
#
_entry.id   AF-A0A349LGT7-F1
#
_cell.length_a   1.000
_cell.length_b   1.000
_cell.length_c   1.000
_cell.angle_alpha   90.00
_cell.angle_beta   90.00
_cell.angle_gamma   90.00
#
_symmetry.space_group_name_H-M   'P 1'
#
loop_
_entity.id
_entity.type
_entity.pdbx_description
1 polymer ?
#
loop_
_entity_poly.entity_id
_entity_poly.type
_entity_poly.pdbx_seq_one_letter_code
_entity_poly.pdbx_strand_id
1 'polypeptide(L)' 'DTLPEKQRLAISARIDEGLSFREIGTLIGSSEGAARVNYFHGIRRLRELME' A
#
# COMPACT_ATOMS: atom_id res chain seq x y z
N ASP A 1 -3.01 9.43 -9.95
CA ASP A 1 -4.13 10.34 -9.60
C ASP A 1 -5.30 9.67 -8.87
N THR A 2 -5.55 8.36 -9.01
CA THR A 2 -6.73 7.69 -8.41
C THR A 2 -6.55 7.16 -6.98
N LEU A 3 -5.30 6.91 -6.55
CA LEU A 3 -4.96 6.48 -5.18
C LEU A 3 -4.00 7.49 -4.53
N PRO A 4 -4.14 7.75 -3.21
CA PRO A 4 -3.12 8.42 -2.41
C PRO A 4 -1.75 7.74 -2.58
N GLU A 5 -0.69 8.55 -2.58
CA GLU A 5 0.67 8.09 -2.84
C GLU A 5 1.11 6.91 -1.98
N LYS A 6 0.93 7.01 -0.65
CA LYS A 6 1.33 5.95 0.27
C LYS A 6 0.56 4.64 0.06
N GLN A 7 -0.70 4.70 -0.40
CA GLN A 7 -1.48 3.51 -0.72
C GLN A 7 -0.95 2.85 -2.00
N ARG A 8 -0.69 3.64 -3.05
CA ARG A 8 -0.09 3.14 -4.29
C ARG A 8 1.28 2.49 -4.04
N LEU A 9 2.16 3.16 -3.30
CA LEU A 9 3.48 2.65 -2.96
C LEU A 9 3.39 1.35 -2.13
N ALA A 10 2.49 1.30 -1.13
CA ALA A 10 2.32 0.09 -0.33
C ALA A 10 1.80 -1.11 -1.15
N ILE A 11 0.96 -0.88 -2.15
CA ILE A 11 0.48 -1.94 -3.06
C ILE A 11 1.63 -2.44 -3.94
N SER A 12 2.30 -1.55 -4.67
CA SER A 12 3.38 -1.94 -5.58
C SER A 12 4.51 -2.66 -4.85
N ALA A 13 4.96 -2.11 -3.71
CA ALA A 13 6.00 -2.74 -2.91
C ALA A 13 5.58 -4.13 -2.38
N ARG A 14 4.28 -4.34 -2.08
CA ARG A 14 3.80 -5.64 -1.58
C ARG A 14 3.63 -6.68 -2.68
N ILE A 15 3.07 -6.27 -3.82
CA ILE A 15 2.64 -7.16 -4.90
C ILE A 15 3.75 -7.37 -5.92
N ASP A 16 4.40 -6.30 -6.35
CA ASP A 16 5.41 -6.33 -7.41
C ASP A 16 6.78 -6.72 -6.85
N GLU A 17 7.13 -6.17 -5.67
CA GLU A 17 8.44 -6.40 -5.04
C GLU A 17 8.41 -7.46 -3.92
N GLY A 18 7.22 -7.86 -3.45
CA GLY A 18 7.08 -8.90 -2.43
C GLY A 18 7.51 -8.49 -1.00
N LEU A 19 7.74 -7.20 -0.73
CA LEU A 19 8.23 -6.71 0.56
C LEU A 19 7.27 -7.00 1.71
N SER A 20 7.81 -7.20 2.91
CA SER A 20 7.02 -7.27 4.13
C SER A 20 6.46 -5.90 4.53
N PHE A 21 5.38 -5.86 5.31
CA PHE A 21 4.82 -4.58 5.78
C PHE A 21 5.78 -3.77 6.66
N ARG A 22 6.75 -4.44 7.30
CA ARG A 22 7.81 -3.76 8.04
C ARG A 22 8.72 -2.98 7.09
N GLU A 23 9.22 -3.65 6.05
CA GLU A 23 10.07 -3.04 5.02
C GLU A 23 9.32 -1.93 4.28
N ILE A 24 8.06 -2.15 3.94
CA ILE A 24 7.19 -1.13 3.33
C ILE A 24 7.03 0.08 4.26
N GLY A 25 6.82 -0.16 5.57
CA GLY A 25 6.76 0.89 6.58
C GLY A 25 7.99 1.78 6.53
N THR A 26 9.18 1.17 6.56
CA THR A 26 10.46 1.87 6.42
C THR A 26 10.56 2.62 5.08
N LEU A 27 10.23 1.96 3.97
CA LEU A 27 10.30 2.52 2.61
C LEU A 27 9.46 3.80 2.46
N ILE A 28 8.23 3.82 2.99
CA ILE A 28 7.30 4.95 2.85
C ILE A 28 7.34 5.94 4.02
N GLY A 29 8.37 5.85 4.88
CA GLY A 29 8.55 6.70 6.05
C GLY A 29 7.37 6.63 7.02
N SER A 30 7.00 5.42 7.45
CA SER A 30 5.87 5.15 8.34
C SER A 30 6.10 3.93 9.24
N SER A 31 5.11 3.59 10.08
CA SER A 31 5.13 2.35 10.86
C SER A 31 4.65 1.15 10.04
N GLU A 32 5.00 -0.07 10.47
CA GLU A 32 4.47 -1.31 9.89
C GLU A 32 2.92 -1.33 9.88
N GLY A 33 2.30 -0.85 10.96
CA GLY A 33 0.84 -0.74 11.05
C GLY A 33 0.25 0.23 10.02
N ALA A 34 0.89 1.39 9.82
CA ALA A 34 0.47 2.35 8.81
C ALA A 34 0.62 1.78 7.39
N ALA A 35 1.67 0.99 7.12
CA ALA A 35 1.83 0.30 5.83
C ALA A 35 0.70 -0.71 5.57
N ARG A 36 0.30 -1.50 6.58
CA ARG A 36 -0.86 -2.42 6.47
C ARG A 36 -2.15 -1.69 6.14
N VAL A 37 -2.42 -0.57 6.83
CA VAL A 37 -3.62 0.24 6.61
C VAL A 37 -3.62 0.86 5.21
N ASN A 38 -2.48 1.40 4.76
CA ASN A 38 -2.34 1.94 3.40
C ASN A 38 -2.58 0.88 2.33
N TYR A 39 -1.99 -0.31 2.49
CA TYR A 39 -2.23 -1.42 1.58
C TYR A 39 -3.70 -1.84 1.55
N PHE A 40 -4.33 -2.03 2.72
CA PHE A 40 -5.73 -2.47 2.82
C PHE A 40 -6.69 -1.49 2.13
N HIS A 41 -6.59 -0.20 2.44
CA HIS A 41 -7.43 0.81 1.81
C HIS A 41 -7.13 0.98 0.33
N GLY A 42 -5.86 0.84 -0.07
CA GLY A 42 -5.46 0.83 -1.47
C GLY A 42 -6.12 -0.28 -2.27
N ILE A 43 -6.01 -1.54 -1.81
CA ILE A 43 -6.63 -2.70 -2.47
C ILE A 43 -8.15 -2.57 -2.52
N ARG A 44 -8.78 -2.11 -1.43
CA ARG A 44 -10.24 -1.89 -1.40
C ARG A 44 -10.65 -0.89 -2.47
N ARG A 45 -9.95 0.24 -2.56
CA ARG A 45 -10.25 1.28 -3.56
C ARG A 45 -10.00 0.80 -4.99
N LEU A 46 -8.98 -0.02 -5.23
CA LEU A 46 -8.77 -0.63 -6.55
C LEU A 46 -9.93 -1.54 -6.95
N ARG A 47 -10.44 -2.36 -6.04
CA ARG A 47 -11.60 -3.23 -6.31
C ARG A 47 -12.83 -2.40 -6.69
N GLU A 48 -13.11 -1.34 -5.93
CA GLU A 48 -14.23 -0.43 -6.21
C GLU A 48 -14.12 0.30 -7.57
N LEU A 49 -12.92 0.41 -8.15
CA LEU A 49 -12.71 1.05 -9.44
C LEU A 49 -12.80 0.08 -10.63
N MET A 50 -12.80 -1.23 -10.36
CA MET A 50 -12.90 -2.30 -11.36
C MET A 50 -14.33 -2.83 -11.49
N GLU A 51 -15.23 -2.39 -10.61
CA GLU A 51 -16.68 -2.55 -10.70
C GLU A 51 -17.29 -1.38 -11.48
#